data_AF-A0A1Q7MB41-F1
#
_entry.id   AF-A0A1Q7MB41-F1
#
_cell.length_a   1.000
_cell.length_b   1.000
_cell.length_c   1.000
_cell.angle_alpha   90.00
_cell.angle_beta   90.00
_cell.angle_gamma   90.00
#
_symmetry.space_group_name_H-M   'P 1'
#
loop_
_entity.id
_entity.type
_entity.pdbx_description
1 polymer ?
#
loop_
_entity_poly.entity_id
_entity_poly.type
_entity_poly.pdbx_seq_one_letter_code
_entity_poly.pdbx_strand_id
1 'polypeptide(L)'
;MLPDPAAVPPDVMAVLRTLRAAGKQAWIAGGAVRDLLRGKAADDFDVATDALPEQVVKLFPRVVPTGMQHGTVTVLTAEHKVEVTTFRGEGPYLDGRRPSSVTFLGDIDGDLARRDFTVNAIAWDPIAGVLPVESLIVF
;
A
#
# COMPACT_ATOMS: atom_id res chain seq x y z
N MET A 1 7.20 7.54 16.99
CA MET A 1 7.89 6.23 17.09
C MET A 1 7.59 5.47 15.80
N LEU A 2 8.59 4.86 15.17
CA LEU A 2 8.38 4.05 13.97
C LEU A 2 8.01 2.60 14.37
N PRO A 3 7.29 1.84 13.53
CA PRO A 3 7.10 0.42 13.77
C PRO A 3 8.42 -0.35 13.68
N ASP A 4 8.49 -1.50 14.33
CA ASP A 4 9.65 -2.41 14.26
C ASP A 4 9.63 -3.17 12.91
N PRO A 5 10.65 -3.04 12.04
CA PRO A 5 10.78 -3.83 10.82
C PRO A 5 10.75 -5.35 11.05
N ALA A 6 11.17 -5.83 12.22
CA ALA A 6 11.12 -7.25 12.57
C ALA A 6 9.69 -7.79 12.76
N ALA A 7 8.70 -6.90 12.95
CA ALA A 7 7.30 -7.27 13.04
C ALA A 7 6.63 -7.47 11.67
N VAL A 8 7.33 -7.18 10.57
CA VAL A 8 6.85 -7.47 9.21
C VAL A 8 7.24 -8.90 8.82
N PRO A 9 6.28 -9.76 8.42
CA PRO A 9 6.58 -11.11 7.97
C PRO A 9 7.60 -11.16 6.82
N PRO A 10 8.51 -12.15 6.79
CA PRO A 10 9.58 -12.22 5.77
C PRO A 10 9.08 -12.26 4.33
N ASP A 11 7.93 -12.89 4.08
CA ASP A 11 7.30 -13.01 2.78
C ASP A 11 6.66 -11.70 2.31
N VAL A 12 6.04 -10.93 3.23
CA VAL A 12 5.59 -9.55 2.97
C VAL A 12 6.78 -8.64 2.68
N MET A 13 7.87 -8.75 3.46
CA MET A 13 9.11 -8.01 3.21
C MET A 13 9.71 -8.34 1.83
N ALA A 14 9.57 -9.59 1.36
CA ALA A 14 10.01 -9.99 0.02
C ALA A 14 9.20 -9.31 -1.09
N VAL A 15 7.90 -9.07 -0.90
CA VAL A 15 7.08 -8.29 -1.85
C VAL A 15 7.61 -6.86 -1.98
N LEU A 16 7.87 -6.18 -0.85
CA LEU A 16 8.43 -4.82 -0.84
C LEU A 16 9.78 -4.76 -1.54
N ARG A 17 10.67 -5.71 -1.25
CA ARG A 17 12.00 -5.80 -1.89
C ARG A 17 11.89 -6.05 -3.39
N THR A 18 10.94 -6.86 -3.85
CA THR A 18 10.72 -7.16 -5.27
C THR A 18 10.30 -5.90 -6.03
N LEU A 19 9.34 -5.15 -5.48
CA LEU A 19 8.92 -3.86 -6.04
C LEU A 19 10.11 -2.87 -6.10
N ARG A 20 10.87 -2.73 -5.00
CA ARG A 20 12.03 -1.84 -4.97
C ARG A 20 13.13 -2.25 -5.94
N ALA A 21 13.40 -3.55 -6.09
CA ALA A 21 14.37 -4.06 -7.06
C ALA A 21 13.97 -3.74 -8.51
N ALA A 22 12.67 -3.58 -8.77
CA ALA A 22 12.14 -3.12 -10.06
C ALA A 22 12.14 -1.58 -10.22
N GLY A 23 12.76 -0.84 -9.28
CA GLY A 23 12.80 0.62 -9.29
C GLY A 23 11.49 1.27 -8.84
N LYS A 24 10.64 0.54 -8.13
CA LYS A 24 9.33 1.01 -7.66
C LYS A 24 9.34 1.39 -6.19
N GLN A 25 8.48 2.33 -5.83
CA GLN A 25 8.14 2.64 -4.45
C GLN A 25 7.29 1.51 -3.88
N ALA A 26 7.45 1.22 -2.59
CA ALA A 26 6.70 0.17 -1.92
C ALA A 26 6.51 0.54 -0.46
N TRP A 27 5.26 0.72 -0.05
CA TRP A 27 4.88 1.19 1.27
C TRP A 27 3.85 0.25 1.86
N ILE A 28 4.02 -0.21 3.09
CA ILE A 28 2.90 -0.81 3.83
C ILE A 28 1.92 0.32 4.13
N ALA A 29 0.62 0.11 3.95
CA ALA A 29 -0.39 1.14 4.14
C ALA A 29 -1.52 0.70 5.09
N GLY A 30 -2.29 1.67 5.59
CA GLY A 30 -3.55 1.43 6.26
C GLY A 30 -3.45 0.73 7.62
N GLY A 31 -4.36 -0.23 7.85
CA GLY A 31 -4.55 -0.89 9.14
C GLY A 31 -3.30 -1.61 9.64
N ALA A 32 -2.54 -2.23 8.73
CA ALA A 32 -1.29 -2.90 9.05
C ALA A 32 -0.30 -1.96 9.74
N VAL A 33 -0.11 -0.74 9.20
CA VAL A 33 0.80 0.25 9.80
C VAL A 33 0.30 0.68 11.17
N ARG A 34 -1.01 0.95 11.30
CA ARG A 34 -1.64 1.31 12.58
C ARG A 34 -1.42 0.25 13.65
N ASP A 35 -1.60 -1.02 13.31
CA ASP A 35 -1.51 -2.12 14.27
C ASP A 35 -0.05 -2.36 14.69
N LEU A 36 0.89 -2.28 13.74
CA LEU A 36 2.33 -2.33 14.02
C LEU A 36 2.82 -1.15 14.88
N LEU A 37 2.30 0.07 14.64
CA LEU A 37 2.59 1.25 15.50
C LEU A 37 2.11 1.06 16.95
N ARG A 38 1.10 0.23 17.16
CA ARG A 38 0.56 -0.13 18.49
C ARG A 38 1.27 -1.35 19.10
N GLY A 39 2.31 -1.87 18.44
CA GLY A 39 3.01 -3.09 18.87
C GLY A 39 2.16 -4.36 18.74
N LYS A 40 1.16 -4.36 17.86
CA LYS A 40 0.33 -5.54 17.56
C LYS A 40 0.76 -6.15 16.22
N ALA A 41 0.54 -7.45 16.08
CA ALA A 41 0.65 -8.11 14.78
C ALA A 41 -0.46 -7.61 13.84
N ALA A 42 -0.13 -7.45 12.57
CA ALA A 42 -1.11 -7.17 11.52
C ALA A 42 -1.55 -8.48 10.87
N ASP A 43 -2.85 -8.65 10.67
CA ASP A 43 -3.42 -9.87 10.07
C ASP A 43 -3.47 -9.78 8.53
N ASP A 44 -3.64 -8.57 7.99
CA ASP A 44 -3.74 -8.27 6.56
C ASP A 44 -2.72 -7.20 6.17
N PHE A 45 -2.10 -7.34 4.99
CA PHE A 45 -1.08 -6.40 4.50
C PHE A 45 -1.48 -5.76 3.17
N ASP A 46 -1.67 -4.44 3.22
CA ASP A 46 -1.79 -3.58 2.06
C ASP A 46 -0.43 -2.96 1.72
N VAL A 47 -0.05 -3.04 0.44
CA VAL A 47 1.15 -2.39 -0.10
C VAL A 47 0.75 -1.37 -1.15
N ALA A 48 1.11 -0.11 -0.95
CA ALA A 48 0.97 0.96 -1.94
C ALA A 48 2.25 1.11 -2.78
N THR A 49 2.13 1.30 -4.10
CA THR A 49 3.27 1.38 -5.03
C THR A 49 2.98 2.28 -6.22
N ASP A 50 4.00 2.86 -6.86
CA ASP A 50 3.88 3.52 -8.18
C ASP A 50 3.93 2.51 -9.35
N ALA A 51 3.99 1.20 -9.08
CA ALA A 51 3.86 0.17 -10.10
C ALA A 51 2.41 0.09 -10.58
N LEU A 52 2.19 0.10 -11.89
CA LEU A 52 0.87 -0.17 -12.49
C LEU A 52 0.47 -1.63 -12.27
N PRO A 53 -0.83 -1.97 -12.27
CA PRO A 53 -1.29 -3.34 -12.04
C PRO A 53 -0.64 -4.37 -12.98
N GLU A 54 -0.46 -4.02 -14.26
CA GLU A 54 0.18 -4.88 -15.25
C GLU A 54 1.67 -5.09 -14.98
N GLN A 55 2.33 -4.12 -14.34
CA GLN A 55 3.72 -4.26 -13.88
C GLN A 55 3.78 -5.20 -12.69
N VAL A 56 2.88 -5.06 -11.72
CA VAL A 56 2.77 -5.96 -10.56
C VAL A 56 2.57 -7.41 -11.03
N VAL A 57 1.63 -7.65 -11.95
CA VAL A 57 1.38 -8.98 -12.52
C VAL A 57 2.64 -9.59 -13.17
N LYS A 58 3.51 -8.77 -13.78
CA LYS A 58 4.77 -9.24 -14.38
C LYS A 58 5.88 -9.51 -13.36
N LEU A 59 5.86 -8.82 -12.23
CA LEU A 59 6.89 -8.94 -11.19
C LEU A 59 6.70 -10.17 -10.31
N PHE A 60 5.46 -10.66 -10.19
CA PHE A 60 5.13 -11.74 -9.25
C PHE A 60 4.61 -12.98 -9.98
N PRO A 61 5.10 -14.18 -9.63
CA PRO A 61 4.73 -15.42 -10.32
C PRO A 61 3.31 -15.89 -9.99
N ARG A 62 2.74 -15.48 -8.84
CA ARG A 62 1.42 -15.89 -8.37
C ARG A 62 0.62 -14.66 -7.92
N VAL A 63 -0.36 -14.28 -8.72
CA VAL A 63 -1.22 -13.13 -8.47
C VAL A 63 -2.68 -13.46 -8.74
N VAL A 64 -3.59 -12.75 -8.06
CA VAL A 64 -5.02 -12.74 -8.34
C VAL A 64 -5.40 -11.31 -8.76
N PRO A 65 -6.03 -11.10 -9.93
CA PRO A 65 -6.45 -9.78 -10.40
C PRO A 65 -7.74 -9.34 -9.71
N THR A 66 -7.70 -9.22 -8.38
CA THR A 66 -8.83 -8.95 -7.48
C THR A 66 -9.49 -7.58 -7.73
N GLY A 67 -8.76 -6.58 -8.25
CA GLY A 67 -9.27 -5.22 -8.41
C GLY A 67 -8.54 -4.41 -9.48
N MET A 68 -8.24 -4.99 -10.63
CA MET A 68 -7.46 -4.32 -11.71
C MET A 68 -8.03 -2.95 -12.10
N GLN A 69 -9.35 -2.82 -12.21
CA GLN A 69 -10.03 -1.55 -12.53
C GLN A 69 -9.84 -0.46 -11.46
N HIS A 70 -9.50 -0.86 -10.24
CA HIS A 70 -9.27 0.01 -9.09
C HIS A 70 -7.78 0.13 -8.75
N GLY A 71 -6.89 -0.47 -9.55
CA GLY A 71 -5.44 -0.43 -9.35
C GLY A 71 -4.90 -1.48 -8.38
N THR A 72 -5.67 -2.50 -8.01
CA THR A 72 -5.29 -3.48 -6.98
C THR A 72 -5.07 -4.88 -7.55
N VAL A 73 -3.97 -5.50 -7.15
CA VAL A 73 -3.59 -6.89 -7.47
C VAL A 73 -3.20 -7.60 -6.18
N THR A 74 -3.79 -8.75 -5.89
CA THR A 74 -3.37 -9.57 -4.74
C THR A 74 -2.20 -10.45 -5.13
N VAL A 75 -1.05 -10.27 -4.49
CA VAL A 75 0.12 -11.15 -4.60
C VAL A 75 -0.04 -12.29 -3.60
N LEU A 76 0.05 -13.53 -4.10
CA LEU A 76 0.01 -14.73 -3.27
C LEU A 76 1.43 -15.12 -2.87
N THR A 77 1.75 -14.95 -1.60
CA THR A 77 3.02 -15.38 -1.02
C THR A 77 2.90 -16.79 -0.42
N ALA A 78 3.91 -17.24 0.34
CA ALA A 78 3.87 -18.55 0.97
C ALA A 78 2.81 -18.62 2.09
N GLU A 79 2.68 -17.55 2.88
CA GLU A 79 1.82 -17.54 4.07
C GLU A 79 0.74 -16.44 3.99
N HIS A 80 1.00 -15.34 3.28
CA HIS A 80 0.11 -14.19 3.22
C HIS A 80 -0.46 -13.91 1.83
N LYS A 81 -1.63 -13.27 1.81
CA LYS A 81 -2.18 -12.59 0.63
C LYS A 81 -1.90 -11.10 0.79
N VAL A 82 -1.08 -10.54 -0.08
CA VAL A 82 -0.68 -9.12 0.01
C VAL A 82 -1.41 -8.34 -1.07
N GLU A 83 -2.23 -7.36 -0.69
CA GLU A 83 -2.90 -6.51 -1.65
C GLU A 83 -1.95 -5.40 -2.09
N VAL A 84 -1.52 -5.44 -3.35
CA VAL A 84 -0.65 -4.43 -3.95
C VAL A 84 -1.51 -3.46 -4.75
N THR A 85 -1.56 -2.20 -4.32
CA THR A 85 -2.38 -1.15 -4.92
C THR A 85 -1.51 -0.05 -5.50
N THR A 86 -1.69 0.23 -6.78
CA THR A 86 -1.08 1.38 -7.47
C THR A 86 -1.53 2.68 -6.82
N PHE A 87 -0.61 3.64 -6.66
CA PHE A 87 -0.95 5.01 -6.27
C PHE A 87 -1.98 5.58 -7.23
N ARG A 88 -3.11 6.00 -6.69
CA ARG A 88 -4.18 6.58 -7.48
C ARG A 88 -4.48 8.01 -7.02
N GLY A 89 -5.14 8.77 -7.89
CA GLY A 89 -5.86 10.01 -7.66
C GLY A 89 -7.33 9.73 -8.02
N GLU A 90 -8.28 10.39 -7.38
CA GLU A 90 -9.70 10.29 -7.75
C GLU A 90 -10.17 11.63 -8.32
N GLY A 91 -10.95 11.58 -9.40
CA GLY A 91 -11.73 12.74 -9.85
C GLY A 91 -12.85 13.08 -8.87
N PRO A 92 -13.47 14.26 -8.96
CA PRO A 92 -14.49 14.71 -8.01
C PRO A 92 -15.62 13.69 -7.87
N TYR A 93 -16.06 13.48 -6.62
CA TYR A 93 -17.21 12.64 -6.29
C TYR A 93 -18.49 13.31 -6.79
N LEU A 94 -19.18 12.68 -7.72
CA LEU A 94 -20.46 13.18 -8.23
C LEU A 94 -21.63 12.86 -7.30
N ASP A 95 -21.53 11.78 -6.50
CA ASP A 95 -22.60 11.27 -5.64
C ASP A 95 -22.16 10.91 -4.21
N GLY A 96 -20.93 11.29 -3.83
CA GLY A 96 -20.38 11.10 -2.48
C GLY A 96 -19.96 9.66 -2.14
N ARG A 97 -20.01 8.70 -3.08
CA ARG A 97 -19.55 7.33 -2.84
C ARG A 97 -18.70 6.74 -3.96
N ARG A 98 -18.75 7.29 -5.18
CA ARG A 98 -17.93 6.82 -6.31
C ARG A 98 -17.24 7.98 -7.04
N PRO A 99 -15.93 7.91 -7.25
CA PRO A 99 -15.22 8.94 -8.01
C PRO A 99 -15.58 8.85 -9.50
N SER A 100 -15.61 10.01 -10.16
CA SER A 100 -15.89 10.11 -11.59
C SER A 100 -14.75 9.55 -12.48
N SER A 101 -13.53 9.46 -11.95
CA SER A 101 -12.38 8.85 -12.63
C SER A 101 -11.29 8.45 -11.63
N VAL A 102 -10.42 7.53 -12.03
CA VAL A 102 -9.19 7.17 -11.31
C VAL A 102 -8.00 7.62 -12.17
N THR A 103 -7.10 8.42 -11.61
CA THR A 103 -5.81 8.80 -12.22
C THR A 103 -4.70 8.05 -11.48
N PHE A 104 -3.57 7.73 -12.09
CA PHE A 104 -2.44 7.16 -11.35
C PHE A 104 -1.45 8.27 -10.96
N LEU A 105 -1.02 8.27 -9.70
CA LEU A 105 -0.11 9.28 -9.16
C LEU A 105 1.33 8.74 -9.10
N GLY A 106 2.30 9.64 -9.08
CA GLY A 106 3.72 9.30 -8.97
C GLY A 106 4.26 9.28 -7.54
N ASP A 107 3.47 9.77 -6.58
CA ASP A 107 3.88 9.91 -5.17
C ASP A 107 2.84 9.32 -4.21
N ILE A 108 3.34 8.94 -3.03
CA ILE A 108 2.54 8.37 -1.95
C ILE A 108 1.69 9.44 -1.25
N ASP A 109 2.15 10.68 -1.17
CA ASP A 109 1.46 11.77 -0.47
C ASP A 109 0.10 12.07 -1.13
N GLY A 110 0.07 12.12 -2.47
CA GLY A 110 -1.18 12.28 -3.22
C GLY A 110 -2.12 11.08 -3.09
N ASP A 111 -1.60 9.85 -2.92
CA ASP A 111 -2.43 8.68 -2.66
C ASP A 111 -3.04 8.70 -1.23
N LEU A 112 -2.31 9.21 -0.24
CA LEU A 112 -2.75 9.28 1.15
C LEU A 112 -3.76 10.41 1.39
N ALA A 113 -3.61 11.57 0.74
CA ALA A 113 -4.45 12.77 0.92
C ALA A 113 -5.96 12.56 0.64
N ARG A 114 -6.32 11.42 0.06
CA ARG A 114 -7.66 11.05 -0.42
C ARG A 114 -8.23 9.80 0.23
N ARG A 115 -7.50 9.17 1.15
CA ARG A 115 -8.05 8.02 1.90
C ARG A 115 -9.02 8.58 2.93
N ASP A 116 -10.32 8.42 2.66
CA ASP A 116 -11.48 8.99 3.37
C ASP A 116 -11.59 8.71 4.89
N PHE A 117 -10.64 7.98 5.48
CA PHE A 117 -10.54 7.81 6.93
C PHE A 117 -9.13 8.14 7.37
N THR A 118 -9.00 9.24 8.11
CA THR A 118 -7.76 9.72 8.75
C THR A 118 -6.99 8.64 9.52
N VAL A 119 -7.69 7.60 10.00
CA VAL A 119 -7.09 6.47 10.72
C VAL A 119 -6.31 5.51 9.80
N ASN A 120 -6.61 5.46 8.49
CA ASN A 120 -5.99 4.56 7.52
C ASN A 120 -5.18 5.31 6.43
N ALA A 121 -5.04 6.62 6.53
CA ALA A 121 -4.17 7.45 5.69
C ALA A 121 -2.72 7.44 6.23
N ILE A 122 -2.20 6.25 6.52
CA ILE A 122 -0.84 6.06 7.05
C ILE A 122 -0.12 5.08 6.11
N ALA A 123 1.12 5.39 5.78
CA ALA A 123 2.01 4.47 5.08
C ALA A 123 3.39 4.44 5.72
N TRP A 124 4.10 3.33 5.55
CA TRP A 124 5.42 3.11 6.12
C TRP A 124 6.28 2.27 5.18
N ASP A 125 7.51 2.73 4.94
CA ASP A 125 8.54 1.96 4.26
C ASP A 125 9.45 1.31 5.31
N PRO A 126 9.30 0.00 5.60
CA PRO A 126 10.12 -0.69 6.60
C PRO A 126 11.57 -0.92 6.15
N ILE A 127 11.87 -0.77 4.86
CA ILE A 127 13.22 -0.95 4.31
C ILE A 127 14.01 0.36 4.44
N ALA A 128 13.39 1.51 4.17
CA ALA A 128 14.01 2.82 4.35
C ALA A 128 13.83 3.39 5.77
N GLY A 129 12.88 2.85 6.56
CA GLY A 129 12.59 3.32 7.91
C GLY A 129 11.93 4.70 7.93
N VAL A 130 11.05 4.99 6.97
CA VAL A 130 10.42 6.32 6.84
C VAL A 130 8.90 6.23 6.77
N LEU A 131 8.26 7.29 7.27
CA LEU A 131 6.84 7.60 7.04
C LEU A 131 6.77 8.80 6.08
N PRO A 132 5.75 8.90 5.21
CA PRO A 132 5.53 10.10 4.39
C PRO A 132 5.32 11.35 5.25
N VAL A 133 5.73 12.50 4.72
CA VAL A 133 5.85 13.79 5.44
C VAL A 133 4.54 14.32 6.01
N GLU A 134 3.40 13.94 5.43
CA GLU A 134 2.06 14.38 5.88
C GLU A 134 1.22 13.27 6.54
N SER A 135 1.85 12.20 7.02
CA SER A 135 1.14 11.17 7.81
C SER A 135 0.60 11.81 9.09
N LEU A 136 -0.64 12.32 9.05
CA LEU A 136 -1.31 12.95 10.19
C LEU A 136 -1.65 11.84 11.18
N ILE A 137 -0.71 11.50 12.05
CA ILE A 137 -0.92 10.54 13.12
C ILE A 137 -1.79 11.22 14.18
N VAL A 138 -3.11 11.19 13.98
CA VAL A 138 -4.09 11.53 15.01
C VAL A 138 -4.42 10.23 15.73
N PHE A 139 -3.73 9.97 16.85
CA PHE A 139 -4.07 8.88 17.76
C PHE A 139 -5.32 9.21 18.58
#